data_AF-Q05Q31-F1
#
_entry.id   AF-Q05Q31-F1
#
_cell.length_a   1.000
_cell.length_b   1.000
_cell.length_c   1.000
_cell.angle_alpha   90.00
_cell.angle_beta   90.00
_cell.angle_gamma   90.00
#
_symmetry.space_group_name_H-M   'P 1'
#
loop_
_entity.id
_entity.type
_entity.pdbx_description
1 polymer ?
#
loop_
_entity_poly.entity_id
_entity_poly.type
_entity_poly.pdbx_seq_one_letter_code
_entity_poly.pdbx_strand_id
1 'polypeptide(L)' 'MDRLFNNADSFAMTFDDAWKKLSSDPSFKDQSIEKKISFIFENKIGEHPFLIDNPEQAIQVAQFRIRLLDLT' A
#
# COMPACT_ATOMS: atom_id res chain seq x y z
N MET A 1 16.68 -10.42 -6.92
CA MET A 1 16.65 -9.98 -5.51
C MET A 1 16.09 -8.58 -5.51
N ASP A 2 14.78 -8.44 -5.43
CA ASP A 2 14.12 -7.17 -5.19
C ASP A 2 14.51 -6.71 -3.77
N ARG A 3 15.44 -5.76 -3.69
CA ARG A 3 15.89 -5.20 -2.42
C ARG A 3 14.76 -4.32 -1.92
N LEU A 4 14.10 -4.74 -0.84
CA LEU A 4 13.19 -3.89 -0.08
C LEU A 4 14.04 -2.89 0.71
N PHE A 5 13.92 -1.61 0.38
CA PHE A 5 14.61 -0.55 1.09
C PHE A 5 13.71 0.04 2.17
N ASN A 6 14.32 0.45 3.28
CA ASN A 6 13.64 1.18 4.33
C ASN A 6 13.46 2.67 3.95
N ASN A 7 12.67 2.93 2.90
CA ASN A 7 12.33 4.28 2.48
C ASN A 7 10.94 4.34 1.83
N ALA A 8 10.42 5.55 1.69
CA ALA A 8 9.10 5.82 1.15
C ALA A 8 8.95 5.40 -0.32
N ASP A 9 10.00 5.52 -1.14
CA ASP A 9 9.97 5.17 -2.56
C ASP A 9 9.80 3.66 -2.78
N SER A 10 10.59 2.84 -2.09
CA SER A 10 10.48 1.38 -2.13
C SER A 10 9.13 0.91 -1.58
N PHE A 11 8.64 1.58 -0.54
CA PHE A 11 7.30 1.32 0.00
C PHE A 11 6.22 1.63 -1.02
N ALA A 12 6.25 2.82 -1.62
CA ALA A 12 5.27 3.26 -2.61
C ALA A 12 5.21 2.32 -3.82
N MET A 13 6.38 1.88 -4.32
CA MET A 13 6.45 0.92 -5.41
C MET A 13 5.77 -0.42 -5.06
N THR A 14 6.03 -0.94 -3.86
CA THR A 14 5.44 -2.21 -3.39
C THR A 14 3.94 -2.06 -3.11
N PHE A 15 3.52 -0.94 -2.53
CA PHE A 15 2.12 -0.62 -2.26
C PHE A 15 1.31 -0.52 -3.57
N ASP A 16 1.82 0.21 -4.57
CA ASP A 16 1.13 0.38 -5.85
C ASP A 16 0.95 -0.95 -6.58
N ASP A 17 1.97 -1.82 -6.56
CA ASP A 17 1.89 -3.15 -7.16
C ASP A 17 0.83 -4.01 -6.47
N ALA A 18 0.82 -4.04 -5.13
CA ALA A 18 -0.21 -4.74 -4.35
C ALA A 18 -1.62 -4.20 -4.63
N TRP A 19 -1.76 -2.87 -4.70
CA TRP A 19 -3.03 -2.23 -5.01
C TRP A 19 -3.55 -2.60 -6.40
N LYS A 20 -2.70 -2.53 -7.42
CA LYS A 20 -3.08 -2.87 -8.81
C LYS A 20 -3.51 -4.33 -8.93
N LYS A 21 -2.80 -5.25 -8.27
CA LYS A 21 -3.15 -6.69 -8.24
C LYS A 21 -4.53 -6.93 -7.64
N LEU A 22 -4.88 -6.18 -6.59
CA LEU A 22 -6.17 -6.31 -5.90
C LEU A 22 -7.29 -5.47 -6.53
N SER A 23 -6.97 -4.45 -7.31
CA SER A 23 -7.96 -3.56 -7.95
C SER A 23 -8.92 -4.30 -8.91
N SER A 24 -8.51 -5.47 -9.40
CA SER A 24 -9.34 -6.33 -10.24
C SER A 24 -10.24 -7.28 -9.44
N ASP A 25 -10.05 -7.39 -8.12
CA ASP A 25 -10.87 -8.23 -7.24
C ASP A 25 -12.17 -7.48 -6.86
N PRO A 26 -13.36 -8.02 -7.17
CA PRO A 26 -14.64 -7.39 -6.85
C PRO A 26 -14.81 -7.12 -5.34
N SER A 27 -14.32 -8.03 -4.49
CA SER A 27 -14.42 -7.94 -3.03
C SER A 27 -13.52 -6.85 -2.46
N PHE A 28 -12.44 -6.49 -3.18
CA PHE A 28 -11.58 -5.37 -2.83
C PHE A 28 -12.15 -4.05 -3.35
N LYS A 29 -12.81 -4.05 -4.51
CA LYS A 29 -13.35 -2.83 -5.12
C LYS A 29 -14.44 -2.16 -4.26
N ASP A 30 -15.36 -2.94 -3.69
CA ASP A 30 -16.49 -2.46 -2.89
C ASP A 30 -16.13 -1.97 -1.47
N GLN A 31 -14.88 -2.11 -1.04
CA GLN A 31 -14.46 -1.68 0.29
C GLN A 31 -14.13 -0.19 0.35
N SER A 32 -14.25 0.42 1.53
CA SER A 32 -13.72 1.77 1.78
C SER A 32 -12.20 1.79 1.61
N ILE A 33 -11.65 2.92 1.15
CA ILE A 33 -10.20 3.12 0.96
C ILE A 33 -9.39 2.74 2.22
N GLU A 34 -9.87 3.11 3.40
CA GLU A 34 -9.22 2.77 4.67
C GLU A 34 -9.10 1.26 4.88
N LYS A 35 -10.17 0.50 4.61
CA LYS A 35 -10.14 -0.96 4.68
C LYS A 35 -9.20 -1.57 3.64
N LYS A 36 -9.16 -1.00 2.43
CA LYS A 36 -8.23 -1.44 1.37
C LYS A 36 -6.77 -1.24 1.79
N ILE A 37 -6.44 -0.10 2.39
CA ILE A 37 -5.09 0.19 2.92
C ILE A 37 -4.73 -0.80 4.02
N SER A 38 -5.60 -0.96 5.03
CA SER A 38 -5.37 -1.92 6.12
C SER A 38 -5.16 -3.34 5.59
N PHE A 39 -6.01 -3.78 4.66
CA PHE A 39 -5.89 -5.09 4.03
C PHE A 39 -4.53 -5.30 3.35
N ILE A 40 -4.05 -4.30 2.59
CA ILE A 40 -2.73 -4.37 1.92
C ILE A 40 -1.61 -4.40 2.97
N PHE A 41 -1.68 -3.55 3.99
CA PHE A 41 -0.67 -3.48 5.04
C PHE A 41 -0.58 -4.80 5.78
N GLU A 42 -1.70 -5.41 6.13
CA GLU A 42 -1.72 -6.66 6.91
C GLU A 42 -1.40 -7.89 6.05
N ASN A 43 -1.88 -7.96 4.80
CA ASN A 43 -1.87 -9.19 4.02
C ASN A 43 -0.90 -9.21 2.83
N LYS A 44 -0.32 -8.05 2.46
CA LYS A 44 0.56 -7.95 1.27
C LYS A 44 1.93 -7.37 1.57
N ILE A 45 2.01 -6.37 2.43
CA ILE A 45 3.27 -5.62 2.66
C ILE A 45 3.65 -5.47 4.14
N GLY A 46 3.08 -6.29 5.04
CA GLY A 46 3.28 -6.20 6.49
C GLY A 46 4.73 -6.30 6.95
N GLU A 47 5.57 -6.97 6.16
CA GLU A 47 7.00 -7.15 6.42
C GLU A 47 7.86 -6.05 5.78
N HIS A 48 7.28 -5.04 5.14
CA HIS A 48 8.04 -3.97 4.50
C HIS A 48 8.75 -3.12 5.58
N PRO A 49 10.08 -2.94 5.53
CA PRO A 49 10.84 -2.29 6.61
C PRO A 49 10.36 -0.86 6.89
N PHE A 50 10.02 -0.09 5.85
CA PHE A 50 9.43 1.24 6.02
C PHE A 50 8.08 1.27 6.75
N LEU A 51 7.24 0.24 6.57
CA LEU A 51 5.96 0.14 7.27
C LEU A 51 6.17 -0.17 8.75
N ILE A 52 7.15 -1.03 9.06
CA ILE A 52 7.51 -1.40 10.43
C ILE A 52 8.10 -0.20 11.17
N ASP A 53 9.06 0.48 10.57
CA ASP A 53 9.79 1.57 11.22
C ASP A 53 8.99 2.89 11.25
N ASN A 54 8.15 3.15 10.25
CA ASN A 54 7.45 4.43 10.07
C ASN A 54 5.96 4.23 9.72
N PRO A 55 5.15 3.56 10.55
CA PRO A 55 3.76 3.20 10.21
C PRO A 55 2.87 4.42 9.93
N GLU A 56 3.02 5.50 10.69
CA GLU A 56 2.24 6.74 10.47
C GLU A 56 2.59 7.41 9.14
N GLN A 57 3.86 7.38 8.73
CA GLN A 57 4.26 7.91 7.42
C GLN A 57 3.84 6.97 6.29
N ALA A 58 3.89 5.66 6.49
CA ALA A 58 3.42 4.68 5.52
C ALA A 58 1.94 4.89 5.18
N ILE A 59 1.09 5.18 6.17
CA ILE A 59 -0.33 5.54 5.95
C ILE A 59 -0.44 6.81 5.10
N GLN A 60 0.32 7.87 5.42
CA GLN A 60 0.29 9.12 4.66
C GLN A 60 0.74 8.92 3.22
N VAL A 61 1.81 8.14 3.00
CA VAL A 61 2.30 7.79 1.67
C VAL A 61 1.24 7.00 0.90
N ALA A 62 0.62 5.98 1.50
CA ALA A 62 -0.43 5.19 0.87
C ALA A 62 -1.63 6.07 0.44
N GLN A 63 -2.13 6.91 1.35
CA GLN A 63 -3.21 7.86 1.04
C GLN A 63 -2.83 8.83 -0.09
N PHE A 64 -1.59 9.33 -0.07
CA PHE A 64 -1.07 10.17 -1.13
C PHE A 64 -1.02 9.43 -2.48
N ARG A 65 -0.54 8.18 -2.52
CA ARG A 65 -0.52 7.35 -3.73
C ARG A 65 -1.92 7.16 -4.31
N ILE A 66 -2.90 6.84 -3.47
CA ILE A 66 -4.30 6.65 -3.89
C ILE A 66 -4.85 7.92 -4.54
N ARG A 67 -4.63 9.09 -3.94
CA ARG A 67 -5.06 10.38 -4.50
C ARG A 67 -4.30 10.74 -5.77
N LEU A 68 -2.99 10.49 -5.81
CA LEU A 68 -2.13 10.82 -6.95
C LEU A 68 -2.46 9.99 -8.20
N LEU A 69 -2.83 8.73 -8.00
CA LEU A 69 -3.10 7.77 -9.08
C LEU A 69 -4.60 7.63 -9.38
N ASP A 70 -5.46 8.42 -8.74
CA ASP A 70 -6.92 8.39 -8.88
C ASP A 70 -7.51 6.98 -8.70
N LEU A 71 -7.05 6.29 -7.65
CA LEU A 71 -7.39 4.89 -7.38
C LEU A 71 -8.71 4.69 -6.61
N THR A 72 -9.62 5.67 -6.71
CA THR A 72 -10.89 5.69 -5.98
C THR A 72 -11.93 4.76 -6.59
#